data_AF-A0A958IUA4-F1
#
_entry.id   AF-A0A958IUA4-F1
#
_cell.length_a   1.000
_cell.length_b   1.000
_cell.length_c   1.000
_cell.angle_alpha   90.00
_cell.angle_beta   90.00
_cell.angle_gamma   90.00
#
_symmetry.space_group_name_H-M   'P 1'
#
loop_
_entity.id
_entity.type
_entity.pdbx_description
1 polymer ?
#
loop_
_entity_poly.entity_id
_entity_poly.type
_entity_poly.pdbx_seq_one_letter_code
_entity_poly.pdbx_strand_id
1 'polypeptide(L)' 'PTHSREQIFYFDQRFRLRRFDYDPVLFLPRATAAHYCSEYRDFAGLSMPTRRKVLPRRPDGRVLSRPTLVWIEIEEVLLK' A
#
# COMPACT_ATOMS: atom_id res chain seq x y z
N PRO A 1 -2.40 -8.04 6.45
CA PRO A 1 -2.33 -8.22 4.98
C PRO A 1 -2.21 -9.70 4.61
N THR A 2 -3.26 -10.47 4.84
CA THR A 2 -3.30 -11.94 4.64
C THR A 2 -4.61 -12.41 4.00
N HIS A 3 -5.45 -11.48 3.55
CA HIS A 3 -6.78 -11.78 2.99
C HIS A 3 -6.78 -11.92 1.46
N SER A 4 -5.65 -12.25 0.84
CA SER A 4 -5.56 -12.40 -0.61
C SER A 4 -4.67 -13.59 -0.96
N ARG A 5 -5.07 -14.36 -1.98
CA ARG A 5 -4.35 -15.56 -2.45
C ARG A 5 -3.01 -15.18 -3.10
N GLU A 6 -2.99 -14.08 -3.83
CA GLU A 6 -1.80 -13.56 -4.50
C GLU A 6 -1.59 -12.10 -4.11
N GLN A 7 -0.33 -11.73 -3.93
CA GLN A 7 0.09 -10.36 -3.69
C GLN A 7 1.33 -10.07 -4.52
N ILE A 8 1.33 -8.94 -5.24
CA ILE A 8 2.46 -8.52 -6.07
C ILE A 8 3.10 -7.30 -5.41
N PHE A 9 4.40 -7.36 -5.13
CA PHE A 9 5.16 -6.31 -4.45
C PHE A 9 6.12 -5.63 -5.42
N TYR A 10 6.13 -4.31 -5.42
CA TYR A 10 6.99 -3.49 -6.27
C TYR A 10 7.95 -2.70 -5.40
N PHE A 11 9.25 -2.94 -5.57
CA PHE A 11 10.30 -2.28 -4.81
C PHE A 11 11.04 -1.27 -5.69
N ASP A 12 11.52 -0.18 -5.10
CA ASP A 12 12.48 0.72 -5.76
C ASP A 12 13.91 0.17 -5.67
N GLN A 13 14.87 0.88 -6.29
CA GLN A 13 16.30 0.53 -6.28
C GLN A 13 16.93 0.53 -4.88
N ARG A 14 16.26 1.09 -3.87
CA ARG A 14 16.69 1.09 -2.47
C ARG A 14 16.00 -0.02 -1.66
N PHE A 15 15.37 -0.98 -2.33
CA PHE A 15 14.59 -2.06 -1.73
C PHE A 15 13.43 -1.59 -0.86
N ARG A 16 12.88 -0.39 -1.12
CA ARG A 16 11.69 0.12 -0.42
C ARG A 16 10.44 -0.25 -1.19
N LEU A 17 9.45 -0.79 -0.48
CA LEU A 17 8.14 -1.09 -1.06
C LEU A 17 7.48 0.20 -1.56
N ARG A 18 7.15 0.28 -2.84
CA ARG A 18 6.48 1.44 -3.45
C ARG A 18 5.00 1.19 -3.67
N ARG A 19 4.68 -0.04 -4.00
CA ARG A 19 3.32 -0.50 -4.24
C ARG A 19 3.21 -1.96 -3.84
N PHE A 20 2.09 -2.34 -3.29
CA PHE A 20 1.67 -3.73 -3.30
C PHE A 20 0.24 -3.87 -3.76
N ASP A 21 0.03 -4.92 -4.51
CA ASP A 21 -1.16 -5.21 -5.28
C ASP A 21 -1.81 -6.45 -4.68
N TYR A 22 -3.07 -6.33 -4.25
CA TYR A 22 -3.79 -7.44 -3.62
C TYR A 22 -5.27 -7.32 -3.88
N ASP A 23 -5.95 -8.45 -3.78
CA ASP A 23 -7.41 -8.52 -3.83
C ASP A 23 -7.92 -8.59 -2.39
N PRO A 24 -8.31 -7.46 -1.78
CA PRO A 24 -8.96 -7.51 -0.50
C PRO A 24 -10.32 -8.20 -0.65
N VAL A 25 -10.65 -9.10 0.28
CA VAL A 25 -12.03 -9.55 0.48
C VAL A 25 -12.82 -8.37 1.05
N LEU A 26 -13.14 -7.40 0.21
CA LEU A 26 -14.10 -6.34 0.52
C LEU A 26 -15.50 -6.86 0.18
N PHE A 27 -16.52 -6.22 0.73
CA PHE A 27 -17.94 -6.44 0.40
C PHE A 27 -18.30 -6.16 -1.09
N LEU A 28 -17.29 -5.97 -1.96
CA LEU A 28 -17.40 -5.68 -3.38
C LEU A 28 -16.80 -6.86 -4.16
N PRO A 29 -17.59 -7.60 -4.96
CA PRO A 29 -17.07 -8.65 -5.81
C PRO A 29 -16.00 -8.08 -6.76
N ARG A 30 -14.79 -8.64 -6.74
CA ARG A 30 -13.63 -8.24 -7.57
C ARG A 30 -13.04 -6.85 -7.29
N ALA A 31 -13.15 -6.33 -6.07
CA ALA A 31 -12.35 -5.17 -5.70
C ALA A 31 -10.87 -5.56 -5.65
N THR A 32 -10.09 -5.09 -6.63
CA THR A 32 -8.63 -5.21 -6.61
C THR A 32 -8.03 -3.88 -6.18
N ALA A 33 -6.93 -3.92 -5.43
CA ALA A 33 -6.37 -2.74 -4.78
C ALA A 33 -4.90 -2.54 -5.14
N ALA A 34 -4.53 -1.28 -5.36
CA ALA A 34 -3.15 -0.82 -5.43
C ALA A 34 -2.84 0.01 -4.18
N HIS A 35 -1.95 -0.50 -3.34
CA HIS A 35 -1.55 0.12 -2.09
C HIS A 35 -0.17 0.75 -2.24
N TYR A 36 -0.14 2.07 -2.29
CA TYR A 36 1.08 2.86 -2.42
C TYR A 36 1.69 3.18 -1.06
N CYS A 37 3.00 3.01 -0.97
CA CYS A 37 3.81 3.33 0.21
C CYS A 37 4.78 4.46 -0.13
N SER A 38 4.78 5.50 0.70
CA SER A 38 5.54 6.73 0.49
C SER A 38 5.95 7.36 1.82
N GLU A 39 6.70 8.45 1.77
CA GLU A 39 7.23 9.13 2.96
C GLU A 39 8.02 8.18 3.86
N TYR A 40 8.99 7.46 3.28
CA TYR A 40 9.85 6.57 4.05
C TYR A 40 10.72 7.38 5.01
N ARG A 41 10.70 7.02 6.29
CA ARG A 41 11.58 7.56 7.34
C ARG A 41 12.34 6.42 7.99
N ASP A 42 13.51 6.74 8.53
CA ASP A 42 14.30 5.81 9.33
C ASP A 42 13.85 5.88 10.79
N PHE A 43 13.63 4.72 11.39
CA PHE A 43 13.31 4.57 12.81
C PHE A 43 14.26 3.54 13.40
N ALA A 44 15.33 4.02 14.03
CA ALA A 44 16.38 3.16 14.61
C ALA A 44 16.95 2.13 13.61
N GLY A 45 17.24 2.57 12.39
CA GLY A 45 17.76 1.72 11.31
C GLY A 45 16.69 0.95 10.52
N LEU A 46 15.41 1.09 10.87
CA LEU A 46 14.30 0.51 10.12
C LEU A 46 13.64 1.56 9.22
N SER A 47 13.84 1.41 7.90
CA SER A 47 13.19 2.28 6.93
C SER A 47 11.72 1.87 6.71
N MET A 48 10.78 2.70 7.15
CA MET A 48 9.34 2.43 7.07
C MET A 48 8.56 3.57 6.41
N PRO A 49 7.50 3.27 5.62
CA PRO A 49 6.65 4.30 5.03
C PRO A 49 5.71 4.90 6.08
N THR A 50 5.67 6.22 6.18
CA THR A 50 4.72 6.95 7.04
C THR A 50 3.45 7.38 6.32
N ARG A 51 3.40 7.25 4.98
CA ARG A 51 2.20 7.53 4.18
C ARG A 51 1.80 6.34 3.35
N ARG A 52 0.53 5.95 3.44
CA ARG A 52 -0.06 4.87 2.67
C ARG A 52 -1.37 5.27 2.02
N LYS A 53 -1.52 4.98 0.73
CA LYS A 53 -2.74 5.25 -0.04
C LYS A 53 -3.19 4.00 -0.78
N VAL A 54 -4.44 3.61 -0.58
CA VAL A 54 -5.06 2.52 -1.35
C VAL A 54 -6.01 3.09 -2.38
N LEU A 55 -5.81 2.69 -3.63
CA LEU A 55 -6.63 3.06 -4.77
C LEU A 55 -7.25 1.80 -5.40
N PRO A 56 -8.45 1.90 -6.01
CA PRO A 56 -9.00 0.82 -6.78
C PRO A 56 -8.12 0.52 -7.98
N ARG A 57 -7.99 -0.75 -8.29
CA ARG A 57 -7.33 -1.26 -9.48
C ARG A 57 -8.36 -2.05 -10.29
N ARG A 58 -8.27 -1.94 -11.61
CA ARG A 58 -9.08 -2.72 -12.55
C ARG A 58 -8.44 -4.10 -12.78
N PRO A 59 -9.21 -5.07 -13.29
CA PRO A 59 -8.67 -6.39 -13.66
C PRO A 59 -7.53 -6.33 -14.69
N ASP A 60 -7.47 -5.29 -15.54
CA ASP A 60 -6.39 -5.03 -16.50
C ASP A 60 -5.11 -4.43 -15.85
N GLY A 61 -5.09 -4.28 -14.53
CA GLY A 61 -3.97 -3.70 -13.77
C GLY A 61 -3.98 -2.17 -13.68
N ARG A 62 -4.86 -1.48 -14.41
CA ARG A 62 -4.95 -0.01 -14.38
C ARG A 62 -5.45 0.48 -13.03
N VAL A 63 -4.72 1.41 -12.44
CA VAL A 63 -5.11 2.06 -11.18
C VAL A 63 -6.01 3.26 -11.45
N LEU A 64 -7.11 3.35 -10.71
CA LEU A 64 -7.99 4.51 -10.73
C LEU A 64 -7.46 5.56 -9.74
N SER A 65 -7.44 6.83 -10.13
CA SER A 65 -6.97 7.92 -9.26
C SER A 65 -7.94 8.23 -8.11
N ARG A 66 -9.20 7.80 -8.21
CA ARG A 66 -10.27 7.99 -7.23
C ARG A 66 -11.30 6.83 -7.28
N PRO A 67 -12.07 6.61 -6.20
CA PRO A 67 -11.90 7.23 -4.88
C PRO A 67 -10.63 6.74 -4.18
N THR A 68 -10.19 7.45 -3.16
CA THR A 68 -9.21 6.88 -2.22
C THR A 68 -9.95 5.89 -1.33
N LEU A 69 -9.56 4.61 -1.36
CA LEU A 69 -10.20 3.57 -0.55
C LEU A 69 -9.71 3.61 0.90
N VAL A 70 -8.41 3.84 1.08
CA VAL A 70 -7.76 3.96 2.39
C VAL A 70 -6.67 5.02 2.29
N TRP A 71 -6.56 5.85 3.32
CA TRP A 71 -5.52 6.86 3.46
C TRP A 71 -5.00 6.82 4.88
N ILE A 72 -3.70 6.58 5.04
CA ILE A 72 -3.04 6.49 6.34
C ILE A 72 -1.85 7.44 6.32
N GLU A 73 -1.80 8.30 7.33
CA GLU A 73 -0.66 9.17 7.64
C GLU A 73 -0.23 8.91 9.08
N ILE A 74 1.06 8.70 9.27
CA ILE A 74 1.67 8.60 10.60
C ILE A 74 2.31 9.95 10.89
N GLU A 75 1.73 10.67 11.85
CA GLU A 75 2.20 12.00 12.25
C GLU A 75 3.36 11.91 13.25
N GLU A 76 3.23 11.03 14.24
CA GLU A 76 4.21 10.87 15.32
C GLU A 76 4.60 9.40 15.52
N VAL A 77 5.89 9.18 15.81
CA VAL A 77 6.45 7.89 16.21
C VAL A 77 7.33 8.12 17.43
N LEU A 78 6.98 7.48 18.54
CA LEU A 78 7.76 7.50 19.78
C LEU A 78 8.57 6.21 19.89
N LEU A 79 9.90 6.34 19.91
CA LEU A 79 10.82 5.24 20.15
C LEU A 79 11.14 5.19 21.65
N LYS A 80 11.13 3.98 22.22
CA LYS A 80 11.48 3.72 23.63
C LYS A 80 12.93 3.31 23.76
#